data_AF-A0A2K4IRK1-F1
#
_entry.id   AF-A0A2K4IRK1-F1
#
_cell.length_a   1.000
_cell.length_b   1.000
_cell.length_c   1.000
_cell.angle_alpha   90.00
_cell.angle_beta   90.00
_cell.angle_gamma   90.00
#
_symmetry.space_group_name_H-M   'P 1'
#
loop_
_entity.id
_entity.type
_entity.pdbx_description
1 polymer ?
#
loop_
_entity_poly.entity_id
_entity_poly.type
_entity_poly.pdbx_seq_one_letter_code
_entity_poly.pdbx_strand_id
1 'polypeptide(L)'
;MMSNKIWYLPGPFHQYRENVKALAKERGLRIVDANVTEDREGEAVDVPEVTLRQAAPAPAPVLLIDGQGGVDGAALQELIDKLNAERDGIVLLIEAAEGLAPLEHPGAGELPIRLFDALTAIHEGIASLKNKRDELLSEVESLRADVARLTPAPQSNGSVLDDLTVMQIKEQLDAKGVGYKVNDSKPELLALLKTNQ
;
A
#
# COMPACT_ATOMS: atom_id res chain seq x y z
N MET A 1 -2.29 71.04 -14.59
CA MET A 1 -2.85 69.70 -14.79
C MET A 1 -1.74 68.70 -14.56
N MET A 2 -1.76 67.94 -13.46
CA MET A 2 -0.80 66.85 -13.27
C MET A 2 -1.08 65.81 -14.36
N SER A 3 -0.18 65.67 -15.32
CA SER A 3 -0.27 64.60 -16.30
C SER A 3 0.04 63.30 -15.58
N ASN A 4 -1.01 62.57 -15.20
CA ASN A 4 -0.90 61.22 -14.69
C ASN A 4 -0.20 60.35 -15.73
N LYS A 5 0.79 59.57 -15.30
CA LYS A 5 1.66 58.76 -16.17
C LYS A 5 1.70 57.29 -15.77
N ILE A 6 0.89 56.86 -14.81
CA ILE A 6 0.92 55.48 -14.34
C ILE A 6 -0.05 54.65 -15.16
N TRP A 7 0.44 53.52 -15.67
CA TRP A 7 -0.37 52.54 -16.37
C TRP A 7 -0.40 51.25 -15.55
N TYR A 8 -1.53 50.99 -14.93
CA TYR A 8 -1.74 49.79 -14.14
C TYR A 8 -2.09 48.61 -15.05
N LEU A 9 -1.28 47.55 -15.01
CA LEU A 9 -1.49 46.35 -15.82
C LEU A 9 -1.72 45.12 -14.94
N PRO A 10 -2.78 44.33 -15.22
CA PRO A 10 -3.07 43.10 -14.50
C PRO A 10 -2.14 41.97 -14.94
N GLY A 11 -0.97 41.87 -14.28
CA GLY A 11 -0.07 40.74 -14.41
C GLY A 11 1.18 40.95 -15.31
N PRO A 12 2.02 39.91 -15.44
CA PRO A 12 3.33 40.02 -16.09
C PRO A 12 3.31 40.33 -17.59
N PHE A 13 4.29 41.10 -18.08
CA PHE A 13 4.33 41.59 -19.47
C PHE A 13 4.32 40.51 -20.57
N HIS A 14 4.83 39.30 -20.29
CA HIS A 14 4.85 38.21 -21.26
C HIS A 14 3.45 37.64 -21.54
N GLN A 15 2.47 37.98 -20.70
CA GLN A 15 1.09 37.56 -20.87
C GLN A 15 0.32 38.44 -21.85
N TYR A 16 0.91 39.48 -22.46
CA TYR A 16 0.21 40.37 -23.40
C TYR A 16 0.68 40.19 -24.83
N ARG A 17 -0.25 40.24 -25.79
CA ARG A 17 0.04 40.06 -27.22
C ARG A 17 0.94 41.17 -27.72
N GLU A 18 0.66 42.38 -27.30
CA GLU A 18 1.36 43.60 -27.67
C GLU A 18 2.67 43.74 -26.88
N ASN A 19 3.60 44.52 -27.43
CA ASN A 19 4.81 44.90 -26.72
C ASN A 19 4.50 46.04 -25.74
N VAL A 20 3.98 45.67 -24.57
CA VAL A 20 3.59 46.58 -23.49
C VAL A 20 4.70 47.58 -23.13
N LYS A 21 5.96 47.12 -23.11
CA LYS A 21 7.10 48.01 -22.80
C LYS A 21 7.34 49.07 -23.86
N ALA A 22 7.17 48.72 -25.13
CA ALA A 22 7.28 49.68 -26.23
C ALA A 22 6.15 50.71 -26.18
N LEU A 23 4.91 50.26 -25.94
CA LEU A 23 3.73 51.13 -25.81
C LEU A 23 3.87 52.12 -24.65
N ALA A 24 4.32 51.65 -23.49
CA ALA A 24 4.56 52.52 -22.35
C ALA A 24 5.66 53.55 -22.63
N LYS A 25 6.75 53.16 -23.31
CA LYS A 25 7.84 54.06 -23.67
C LYS A 25 7.42 55.12 -24.67
N GLU A 26 6.65 54.75 -25.69
CA GLU A 26 6.10 55.66 -26.70
C GLU A 26 5.21 56.74 -26.06
N ARG A 27 4.38 56.34 -25.10
CA ARG A 27 3.42 57.22 -24.41
C ARG A 27 3.98 57.89 -23.15
N GLY A 28 5.24 57.61 -22.79
CA GLY A 28 5.86 58.15 -21.57
C GLY A 28 5.23 57.67 -20.27
N LEU A 29 4.63 56.47 -20.29
CA LEU A 29 3.93 55.84 -19.17
C LEU A 29 4.88 54.99 -18.31
N ARG A 30 4.62 54.92 -17.01
CA ARG A 30 5.26 54.02 -16.04
C ARG A 30 4.31 52.88 -15.73
N ILE A 31 4.75 51.65 -15.98
CA ILE A 31 3.92 50.48 -15.75
C ILE A 31 4.01 50.07 -14.28
N VAL A 32 2.86 49.84 -13.66
CA VAL A 32 2.73 49.30 -12.29
C VAL A 32 1.82 48.07 -12.33
N ASP A 33 2.12 47.06 -11.51
CA ASP A 33 1.26 45.88 -11.39
C ASP A 33 -0.01 46.23 -10.62
N ALA A 34 -1.17 46.06 -11.27
CA ALA A 34 -2.47 46.37 -10.70
C ALA A 34 -2.85 45.48 -9.51
N ASN A 35 -2.24 44.29 -9.38
CA ASN A 35 -2.57 43.34 -8.31
C ASN A 35 -1.86 43.63 -6.98
N VAL A 36 -0.86 44.52 -6.99
CA VAL A 36 -0.02 44.83 -5.82
C VAL A 36 -0.39 46.17 -5.18
N THR A 37 -1.27 46.94 -5.82
CA THR A 37 -1.69 48.27 -5.37
C THR A 37 -3.17 48.28 -5.03
N GLU A 38 -3.49 48.69 -3.80
CA GLU A 38 -4.87 48.79 -3.31
C GLU A 38 -5.66 49.90 -4.03
N ASP A 39 -4.98 50.97 -4.45
CA ASP A 39 -5.55 52.14 -5.11
C ASP A 39 -4.85 52.47 -6.44
N ARG A 40 -5.59 53.14 -7.33
CA ARG A 40 -5.13 53.56 -8.67
C ARG A 40 -4.75 55.03 -8.74
N GLU A 41 -4.03 55.51 -7.73
CA GLU A 41 -3.61 56.90 -7.66
C GLU A 41 -2.63 57.24 -8.81
N GLY A 42 -2.89 58.32 -9.54
CA GLY A 42 -2.02 58.76 -10.64
C GLY A 42 -2.15 57.92 -11.93
N GLU A 43 -3.24 57.13 -12.06
CA GLU A 43 -3.59 56.42 -13.29
C GLU A 43 -3.76 57.39 -14.46
N ALA A 44 -3.05 57.10 -15.56
CA ALA A 44 -3.14 57.87 -16.78
C ALA A 44 -4.53 57.70 -17.40
N VAL A 45 -5.10 58.80 -17.87
CA VAL A 45 -6.45 58.80 -18.47
C VAL A 45 -6.44 58.17 -19.87
N ASP A 46 -5.33 58.32 -20.60
CA ASP A 46 -5.14 57.76 -21.94
C ASP A 46 -4.11 56.64 -21.90
N VAL A 47 -4.58 55.41 -21.66
CA VAL A 47 -3.75 54.19 -21.62
C VAL A 47 -3.99 53.33 -22.87
N PRO A 48 -2.94 52.71 -23.44
CA PRO A 48 -3.11 51.78 -24.55
C PRO A 48 -3.96 50.58 -24.16
N GLU A 49 -4.87 50.17 -25.05
CA GLU A 49 -5.59 48.90 -24.91
C GLU A 49 -4.65 47.74 -25.25
N VAL A 50 -4.57 46.75 -24.37
CA VAL A 50 -3.70 45.56 -24.53
C VAL A 50 -4.48 44.29 -24.26
N THR A 51 -4.16 43.24 -25.01
CA THR A 51 -4.87 41.97 -24.98
C THR A 51 -4.00 40.91 -24.32
N LEU A 52 -4.53 40.19 -23.33
CA LEU A 52 -3.84 39.04 -22.76
C LEU A 52 -3.70 37.91 -23.81
N ARG A 53 -2.50 37.34 -23.93
CA ARG A 53 -2.16 36.11 -24.64
C ARG A 53 -2.82 34.89 -24.03
N GLN A 54 -3.28 34.95 -22.77
CA GLN A 54 -4.00 33.82 -22.19
C GLN A 54 -5.09 33.42 -23.18
N ALA A 55 -4.97 32.17 -23.64
CA ALA A 55 -6.01 31.49 -24.35
C ALA A 55 -7.32 31.81 -23.63
N ALA A 56 -8.35 32.16 -24.41
CA ALA A 56 -9.70 32.28 -23.88
C ALA A 56 -9.91 31.21 -22.81
N PRO A 57 -10.54 31.51 -21.66
CA PRO A 57 -10.79 30.49 -20.65
C PRO A 57 -11.49 29.35 -21.39
N ALA A 58 -10.72 28.29 -21.68
CA ALA A 58 -11.33 27.10 -22.18
C ALA A 58 -12.22 26.72 -21.00
N PRO A 59 -13.55 26.58 -21.18
CA PRO A 59 -14.28 25.77 -20.23
C PRO A 59 -13.43 24.49 -20.10
N ALA A 60 -13.10 24.10 -18.85
CA ALA A 60 -12.33 22.89 -18.55
C ALA A 60 -12.67 21.86 -19.61
N PRO A 61 -11.73 21.27 -20.37
CA PRO A 61 -12.02 20.65 -21.65
C PRO A 61 -13.09 19.57 -21.50
N VAL A 62 -14.35 19.99 -21.57
CA VAL A 62 -15.48 19.16 -21.84
C VAL A 62 -15.27 18.96 -23.31
N LEU A 63 -14.80 17.77 -23.64
CA LEU A 63 -14.75 17.25 -24.99
C LEU A 63 -16.18 17.34 -25.53
N LEU A 64 -16.52 18.50 -26.09
CA LEU A 64 -17.73 18.73 -26.84
C LEU A 64 -17.47 18.01 -28.16
N ILE A 65 -17.89 16.76 -28.22
CA ILE A 65 -17.98 16.01 -29.46
C ILE A 65 -19.04 16.73 -30.28
N ASP A 66 -18.60 17.64 -31.16
CA ASP A 66 -19.45 18.06 -32.26
C ASP A 66 -19.67 16.79 -33.10
N GLY A 67 -20.94 16.41 -33.26
CA GLY A 67 -21.36 15.22 -33.96
C GLY A 67 -21.25 15.33 -35.49
N GLN A 68 -20.26 16.02 -36.05
CA GLN A 68 -19.99 15.97 -37.49
C GLN A 68 -18.85 14.99 -37.79
N GLY A 69 -19.27 13.78 -38.15
CA GLY A 69 -18.41 12.68 -38.54
C GLY A 69 -17.38 13.04 -39.61
N GLY A 70 -16.12 13.08 -39.19
CA GLY A 70 -14.97 12.66 -39.99
C GLY A 70 -14.43 11.32 -39.46
N VAL A 71 -13.62 10.63 -40.24
CA VAL A 71 -12.97 9.33 -39.92
C VAL A 71 -12.36 9.30 -38.50
N ASP A 72 -11.90 10.46 -38.00
CA ASP A 72 -11.31 10.64 -36.68
C ASP A 72 -12.32 10.47 -35.51
N GLY A 73 -13.59 10.82 -35.70
CA GLY A 73 -14.63 10.66 -34.68
C GLY A 73 -15.02 9.20 -34.46
N ALA A 74 -15.07 8.41 -35.54
CA ALA A 74 -15.35 6.98 -35.45
C ALA A 74 -14.19 6.21 -34.78
N ALA A 75 -12.94 6.52 -35.13
CA ALA A 75 -11.76 5.92 -34.50
C ALA A 75 -11.66 6.30 -33.01
N LEU A 76 -11.99 7.55 -32.66
CA LEU A 76 -12.04 7.98 -31.26
C LEU A 76 -13.15 7.25 -30.49
N GLN A 77 -14.34 7.10 -31.06
CA GLN A 77 -15.43 6.37 -30.44
C GLN A 77 -15.04 4.90 -30.21
N GLU A 78 -14.40 4.26 -31.18
CA GLU A 78 -13.90 2.88 -31.03
C GLU A 78 -12.88 2.76 -29.88
N LEU A 79 -11.98 3.74 -29.73
CA LEU A 79 -11.03 3.76 -28.62
C LEU A 79 -11.73 3.95 -27.27
N ILE A 80 -12.74 4.80 -27.19
CA ILE A 80 -13.54 5.01 -25.98
C ILE A 80 -14.28 3.72 -25.62
N ASP A 81 -14.87 3.04 -26.59
CA ASP A 81 -15.59 1.78 -26.36
C ASP A 81 -14.64 0.69 -25.85
N LYS A 82 -13.41 0.60 -26.40
CA LYS A 82 -12.36 -0.29 -25.90
C LYS A 82 -11.97 0.05 -24.46
N LEU A 83 -11.71 1.32 -24.15
CA LEU A 83 -11.34 1.74 -22.80
C LEU A 83 -12.46 1.49 -21.78
N ASN A 84 -13.73 1.69 -22.18
CA ASN A 84 -14.86 1.38 -21.32
C ASN A 84 -14.98 -0.12 -21.06
N ALA A 85 -14.78 -0.96 -22.08
CA ALA A 85 -14.77 -2.42 -21.90
C ALA A 85 -13.64 -2.87 -20.94
N GLU A 86 -12.43 -2.30 -21.06
CA GLU A 86 -11.32 -2.55 -20.14
C GLU A 86 -11.69 -2.13 -18.70
N ARG A 87 -12.22 -0.90 -18.54
CA ARG A 87 -12.62 -0.36 -17.23
C ARG A 87 -13.71 -1.21 -16.57
N ASP A 88 -14.78 -1.48 -17.29
CA ASP A 88 -15.95 -2.17 -16.74
C ASP A 88 -15.61 -3.62 -16.36
N GLY A 89 -14.76 -4.30 -17.16
CA GLY A 89 -14.23 -5.61 -16.80
C GLY A 89 -13.36 -5.57 -15.54
N ILE A 90 -12.49 -4.56 -15.39
CA ILE A 90 -11.64 -4.43 -14.18
C ILE A 90 -12.50 -4.16 -12.94
N VAL A 91 -13.52 -3.30 -13.04
CA VAL A 91 -14.42 -3.00 -11.92
C VAL A 91 -15.12 -4.28 -11.44
N LEU A 92 -15.66 -5.08 -12.37
CA LEU A 92 -16.30 -6.35 -12.04
C LEU A 92 -15.35 -7.29 -11.26
N LEU A 93 -14.09 -7.39 -11.70
CA LEU A 93 -13.11 -8.25 -11.04
C LEU A 93 -12.68 -7.72 -9.65
N ILE A 94 -12.66 -6.40 -9.47
CA ILE A 94 -12.40 -5.80 -8.15
C ILE A 94 -13.55 -6.14 -7.20
N GLU A 95 -14.80 -5.93 -7.61
CA GLU A 95 -15.97 -6.28 -6.80
C GLU A 95 -15.98 -7.77 -6.43
N ALA A 96 -15.58 -8.64 -7.36
CA ALA A 96 -15.43 -10.06 -7.10
C ALA A 96 -14.31 -10.37 -6.08
N ALA A 97 -13.15 -9.72 -6.23
CA ALA A 97 -12.02 -9.88 -5.30
C ALA A 97 -12.34 -9.34 -3.89
N GLU A 98 -13.18 -8.32 -3.79
CA GLU A 98 -13.71 -7.78 -2.53
C GLU A 98 -14.82 -8.65 -1.92
N GLY A 99 -15.27 -9.69 -2.62
CA GLY A 99 -16.34 -10.59 -2.18
C GLY A 99 -17.74 -9.99 -2.28
N LEU A 100 -17.89 -8.88 -3.01
CA LEU A 100 -19.17 -8.23 -3.27
C LEU A 100 -19.95 -8.92 -4.40
N ALA A 101 -19.25 -9.64 -5.28
CA ALA A 101 -19.81 -10.39 -6.40
C ALA A 101 -19.09 -11.74 -6.61
N PRO A 102 -19.69 -12.69 -7.36
CA PRO A 102 -18.96 -13.86 -7.86
C PRO A 102 -17.85 -13.47 -8.84
N LEU A 103 -16.78 -14.25 -8.87
CA LEU A 103 -15.73 -14.09 -9.88
C LEU A 103 -16.21 -14.61 -11.24
N GLU A 104 -16.45 -13.71 -12.17
CA GLU A 104 -16.88 -14.02 -13.54
C GLU A 104 -15.82 -13.59 -14.57
N HIS A 105 -15.71 -14.35 -15.66
CA HIS A 105 -14.76 -14.05 -16.73
C HIS A 105 -15.25 -12.82 -17.53
N PRO A 106 -14.43 -11.78 -17.69
CA PRO A 106 -14.79 -10.61 -18.50
C PRO A 106 -15.06 -10.97 -19.96
N GLY A 107 -16.10 -10.41 -20.58
CA GLY A 107 -16.45 -10.71 -21.98
C GLY A 107 -15.53 -10.08 -23.03
N ALA A 108 -14.81 -9.01 -22.67
CA ALA A 108 -13.88 -8.27 -23.52
C ALA A 108 -12.83 -7.54 -22.68
N GLY A 109 -11.79 -7.02 -23.34
CA GLY A 109 -10.69 -6.29 -22.72
C GLY A 109 -9.51 -7.20 -22.37
N GLU A 110 -8.32 -6.84 -22.80
CA GLU A 110 -7.11 -7.65 -22.57
C GLU A 110 -6.68 -7.62 -21.10
N LEU A 111 -6.74 -6.45 -20.46
CA LEU A 111 -6.34 -6.31 -19.05
C LEU A 111 -7.27 -7.05 -18.09
N PRO A 112 -8.60 -6.92 -18.17
CA PRO A 112 -9.48 -7.65 -17.27
C PRO A 112 -9.38 -9.16 -17.51
N ILE A 113 -9.24 -9.64 -18.75
CA ILE A 113 -9.03 -11.08 -19.00
C ILE A 113 -7.75 -11.58 -18.31
N ARG A 114 -6.62 -10.89 -18.50
CA ARG A 114 -5.36 -11.27 -17.82
C ARG A 114 -5.47 -11.19 -16.29
N LEU A 115 -6.19 -10.19 -15.78
CA LEU A 115 -6.41 -10.06 -14.34
C LEU A 115 -7.27 -11.22 -13.81
N PHE A 116 -8.29 -11.64 -14.54
CA PHE A 116 -9.10 -12.81 -14.20
C PHE A 116 -8.25 -14.08 -14.14
N ASP A 117 -7.39 -14.32 -15.14
CA ASP A 117 -6.49 -15.48 -15.15
C ASP A 117 -5.54 -15.47 -13.94
N ALA A 118 -4.97 -14.31 -13.62
CA ALA A 118 -4.10 -14.15 -12.47
C ALA A 118 -4.84 -14.39 -11.13
N LEU A 119 -6.04 -13.83 -10.97
CA LEU A 119 -6.88 -14.04 -9.79
C LEU A 119 -7.29 -15.51 -9.63
N THR A 120 -7.61 -16.18 -10.74
CA THR A 120 -7.93 -17.61 -10.76
C THR A 120 -6.74 -18.44 -10.29
N ALA A 121 -5.55 -18.20 -10.85
CA ALA A 121 -4.32 -18.89 -10.45
C ALA A 121 -3.98 -18.65 -8.96
N ILE A 122 -4.18 -17.43 -8.45
CA ILE A 122 -4.01 -17.12 -7.03
C ILE A 122 -5.01 -17.90 -6.18
N HIS A 123 -6.29 -17.96 -6.59
CA HIS A 123 -7.33 -18.69 -5.88
C HIS A 123 -7.03 -20.19 -5.81
N GLU A 124 -6.63 -20.79 -6.92
CA GLU A 124 -6.18 -22.19 -6.98
C GLU A 124 -4.96 -22.44 -6.08
N GLY A 125 -4.00 -21.51 -6.07
CA GLY A 125 -2.85 -21.54 -5.18
C GLY A 125 -3.27 -21.54 -3.71
N ILE A 126 -4.16 -20.63 -3.31
CA ILE A 126 -4.69 -20.55 -1.94
C ILE A 126 -5.43 -21.84 -1.55
N ALA A 127 -6.23 -22.40 -2.45
CA ALA A 127 -6.91 -23.68 -2.21
C ALA A 127 -5.90 -24.82 -1.99
N SER A 128 -4.83 -24.88 -2.79
CA SER A 128 -3.74 -25.84 -2.60
C SER A 128 -3.02 -25.67 -1.26
N LEU A 129 -2.68 -24.43 -0.88
CA LEU A 129 -2.07 -24.13 0.43
C LEU A 129 -2.99 -24.55 1.58
N LYS A 130 -4.30 -24.31 1.47
CA LYS A 130 -5.28 -24.73 2.46
C LYS A 130 -5.28 -26.25 2.62
N ASN A 131 -5.30 -26.99 1.52
CA ASN A 131 -5.24 -28.46 1.58
C ASN A 131 -3.94 -28.93 2.24
N LYS A 132 -2.78 -28.34 1.88
CA LYS A 132 -1.50 -28.70 2.49
C LYS A 132 -1.44 -28.39 3.98
N ARG A 133 -2.01 -27.26 4.41
CA ARG A 133 -2.15 -26.92 5.82
C ARG A 133 -2.99 -27.95 6.56
N ASP A 134 -4.12 -28.36 5.99
CA ASP A 134 -5.03 -29.31 6.61
C ASP A 134 -4.39 -30.71 6.72
N GLU A 135 -3.62 -31.14 5.70
CA GLU A 135 -2.78 -32.34 5.78
C GLU A 135 -1.74 -32.26 6.91
N LEU A 136 -1.00 -31.16 7.01
CA LEU A 136 0.02 -30.97 8.05
C LEU A 136 -0.59 -30.92 9.46
N LEU A 137 -1.79 -30.34 9.62
CA LEU A 137 -2.50 -30.37 10.89
C LEU A 137 -2.82 -31.81 11.30
N SER A 138 -3.31 -32.63 10.37
CA SER A 138 -3.57 -34.05 10.62
C SER A 138 -2.29 -34.82 10.98
N GLU A 139 -1.18 -34.54 10.30
CA GLU A 139 0.12 -35.15 10.61
C GLU A 139 0.61 -34.75 12.01
N VAL A 140 0.49 -33.47 12.38
CA VAL A 140 0.85 -32.98 13.71
C VAL A 140 0.00 -33.64 14.79
N GLU A 141 -1.31 -33.82 14.56
CA GLU A 141 -2.19 -34.53 15.49
C GLU A 141 -1.77 -36.00 15.66
N SER A 142 -1.44 -36.69 14.56
CA SER A 142 -0.92 -38.07 14.61
C SER A 142 0.39 -38.14 15.39
N LEU A 143 1.36 -37.27 15.08
CA LEU A 143 2.65 -37.24 15.76
C LEU A 143 2.50 -36.92 17.25
N ARG A 144 1.57 -36.04 17.63
CA ARG A 144 1.26 -35.77 19.04
C ARG A 144 0.69 -37.02 19.72
N ALA A 145 -0.18 -37.77 19.06
CA ALA A 145 -0.69 -39.03 19.58
C ALA A 145 0.42 -40.09 19.71
N ASP A 146 1.33 -40.17 18.74
CA ASP A 146 2.50 -41.06 18.80
C ASP A 146 3.45 -40.68 19.92
N VAL A 147 3.76 -39.39 20.08
CA VAL A 147 4.56 -38.89 21.22
C VAL A 147 3.87 -39.24 22.54
N ALA A 148 2.55 -39.07 22.65
CA ALA A 148 1.83 -39.45 23.87
C ALA A 148 1.87 -40.96 24.15
N ARG A 149 1.93 -41.81 23.11
CA ARG A 149 2.09 -43.27 23.24
C ARG A 149 3.52 -43.68 23.59
N LEU A 150 4.51 -43.04 22.98
CA LEU A 150 5.94 -43.39 23.07
C LEU A 150 6.61 -42.75 24.28
N THR A 151 6.13 -41.60 24.72
CA THR A 151 6.53 -41.02 25.99
C THR A 151 5.82 -41.84 27.05
N PRO A 152 6.52 -42.57 27.92
CA PRO A 152 5.86 -43.13 29.08
C PRO A 152 5.18 -41.95 29.79
N ALA A 153 3.87 -42.06 30.05
CA ALA A 153 3.25 -41.22 31.08
C ALA A 153 4.22 -41.20 32.27
N PRO A 154 4.46 -40.07 32.95
CA PRO A 154 5.31 -40.08 34.14
C PRO A 154 4.70 -41.11 35.08
N GLN A 155 5.24 -42.31 35.05
CA GLN A 155 4.93 -43.33 36.00
C GLN A 155 5.46 -42.70 37.26
N SER A 156 4.56 -42.28 38.14
CA SER A 156 4.86 -41.94 39.52
C SER A 156 5.29 -43.21 40.27
N ASN A 157 6.21 -43.98 39.68
CA ASN A 157 7.06 -44.93 40.35
C ASN A 157 8.27 -44.21 40.95
N GLY A 158 8.22 -42.88 41.04
CA GLY A 158 9.14 -42.07 41.81
C GLY A 158 8.99 -42.46 43.27
N SER A 159 9.95 -43.21 43.78
CA SER A 159 10.26 -43.18 45.20
C SER A 159 10.41 -41.71 45.60
N VAL A 160 10.01 -41.32 46.82
CA VAL A 160 10.18 -39.95 47.36
C VAL A 160 11.62 -39.41 47.14
N LEU A 161 12.58 -40.32 46.97
CA LEU A 161 13.95 -40.02 46.58
C LEU A 161 14.10 -39.30 45.23
N ASP A 162 13.31 -39.63 44.20
CA ASP A 162 13.48 -39.09 42.85
C ASP A 162 13.14 -37.58 42.75
N ASP A 163 12.34 -37.08 43.69
CA ASP A 163 12.00 -35.66 43.85
C ASP A 163 13.09 -34.85 44.56
N LEU A 164 14.09 -35.52 45.17
CA LEU A 164 15.17 -34.84 45.88
C LEU A 164 16.04 -34.04 44.90
N THR A 165 16.45 -32.85 45.35
CA THR A 165 17.47 -32.04 44.68
C THR A 165 18.86 -32.64 44.86
N VAL A 166 19.81 -32.28 43.97
CA VAL A 166 21.21 -32.76 44.04
C VAL A 166 21.84 -32.50 45.41
N MET A 167 21.53 -31.35 46.03
CA MET A 167 22.03 -30.99 47.36
C MET A 167 21.47 -31.93 48.45
N GLN A 168 20.17 -32.22 48.42
CA GLN A 168 19.54 -33.13 49.38
C GLN A 168 20.02 -34.57 49.20
N ILE A 169 20.31 -35.00 47.96
CA ILE A 169 20.87 -36.33 47.70
C ILE A 169 22.28 -36.43 48.29
N LYS A 170 23.12 -35.41 48.08
CA LYS A 170 24.47 -35.34 48.66
C LYS A 170 24.45 -35.35 50.18
N GLU A 171 23.56 -34.55 50.80
CA GLU A 171 23.38 -34.52 52.25
C GLU A 171 22.99 -35.89 52.83
N GLN A 172 22.11 -36.63 52.16
CA GLN A 172 21.74 -37.99 52.58
C GLN A 172 22.87 -39.01 52.37
N LEU A 173 23.67 -38.87 51.30
CA LEU A 173 24.86 -39.70 51.09
C LEU A 173 25.93 -39.40 52.15
N ASP A 174 26.13 -38.13 52.50
CA ASP A 174 27.05 -37.69 53.55
C ASP A 174 26.61 -38.20 54.94
N ALA A 175 25.31 -38.13 55.25
CA ALA A 175 24.75 -38.71 56.47
C ALA A 175 24.93 -40.24 56.55
N LYS A 176 25.00 -40.91 55.40
CA LYS A 176 25.24 -42.35 55.27
C LYS A 176 26.73 -42.71 55.10
N GLY A 177 27.63 -41.72 55.02
CA GLY A 177 29.06 -41.95 54.78
C GLY A 177 29.40 -42.55 53.41
N VAL A 178 28.51 -42.38 52.41
CA VAL A 178 28.71 -42.89 51.05
C VAL A 178 29.48 -41.87 50.22
N GLY A 179 30.67 -42.25 49.75
CA GLY A 179 31.49 -41.38 48.90
C GLY A 179 30.91 -41.20 47.50
N TYR A 180 30.89 -39.97 47.01
CA TYR A 180 30.52 -39.60 45.64
C TYR A 180 31.58 -38.67 45.03
N LYS A 181 31.62 -38.56 43.71
CA LYS A 181 32.52 -37.64 43.01
C LYS A 181 31.83 -36.29 42.78
N VAL A 182 32.62 -35.22 42.75
CA VAL A 182 32.11 -33.84 42.56
C VAL A 182 31.29 -33.68 41.27
N ASN A 183 31.65 -34.44 40.21
CA ASN A 183 31.03 -34.39 38.89
C ASN A 183 29.95 -35.47 38.65
N ASP A 184 29.56 -36.23 39.67
CA ASP A 184 28.47 -37.20 39.50
C ASP A 184 27.16 -36.47 39.18
N SER A 185 26.47 -36.95 38.16
CA SER A 185 25.18 -36.42 37.71
C SER A 185 24.06 -36.76 38.70
N LYS A 186 22.95 -36.00 38.69
CA LYS A 186 21.76 -36.27 39.52
C LYS A 186 21.34 -37.77 39.49
N PRO A 187 21.22 -38.44 38.33
CA PRO A 187 20.83 -39.86 38.30
C PRO A 187 21.88 -40.79 38.92
N GLU A 188 23.17 -40.51 38.80
CA GLU A 188 24.24 -41.33 39.41
C GLU A 188 24.22 -41.22 40.94
N LEU A 189 24.07 -40.01 41.47
CA LEU A 189 23.92 -39.77 42.91
C LEU A 189 22.66 -40.44 43.48
N LEU A 190 21.55 -40.40 42.73
CA LEU A 190 20.31 -41.08 43.10
C LEU A 190 20.46 -42.61 43.12
N ALA A 191 21.18 -43.16 42.15
CA ALA A 191 21.46 -44.60 42.12
C ALA A 191 22.27 -45.02 43.35
N LEU A 192 23.33 -44.28 43.71
CA LEU A 192 24.10 -44.53 44.93
C LEU A 192 23.23 -44.49 46.18
N LEU A 193 22.32 -43.51 46.28
CA LEU A 193 21.45 -43.37 47.44
C LEU A 193 20.43 -44.53 47.54
N LYS A 194 19.89 -44.98 46.40
CA LYS A 194 18.98 -46.13 46.32
C LYS A 194 19.67 -47.46 46.63
N THR A 195 20.92 -47.65 46.19
CA THR A 195 21.70 -48.86 46.49
C THR A 195 22.12 -48.93 47.95
N ASN A 196 22.27 -47.78 48.62
CA ASN A 196 22.63 -47.67 50.03
C ASN A 196 21.42 -47.30 50.91
N GLN A 197 20.18 -47.64 50.48
CA GLN A 197 18.98 -47.35 51.26
C GLN A 197 18.95 -48.07 52.60
#